data_AF-W4M5E9-F1
#
_entry.id   AF-W4M5E9-F1
#
_cell.length_a   1.000
_cell.length_b   1.000
_cell.length_c   1.000
_cell.angle_alpha   90.00
_cell.angle_beta   90.00
_cell.angle_gamma   90.00
#
_symmetry.space_group_name_H-M   'P 1'
#
loop_
_entity.id
_entity.type
_entity.pdbx_description
1 polymer ?
#
loop_
_entity_poly.entity_id
_entity_poly.type
_entity_poly.pdbx_seq_one_letter_code
_entity_poly.pdbx_strand_id
1 'polypeptide(L)'
;PWEPLHVQRGFAPEDSTVTVLAAAAPYSMSDFFNNTALGIMRTFADCMSNVGSANMYRGGEMLVVVGPEHAGDIASDGWTKRDIQYYLYEYARKPYAEARLGGMYSDDVPRDLWPRWLDYNRGDLMVPIVRSPDEILVIYGGGAGRHSAWVPGWGNVDRSRTVTWRIES
;
A
#
# COMPACT_ATOMS: atom_id res chain seq x y z
N PRO A 1 15.84 4.36 -7.47
CA PRO A 1 16.29 5.47 -6.59
C PRO A 1 16.43 5.09 -5.11
N TRP A 2 15.60 4.17 -4.60
CA TRP A 2 15.64 3.76 -3.19
C TRP A 2 16.28 2.39 -2.98
N GLU A 3 16.63 2.10 -1.73
CA GLU A 3 17.17 0.81 -1.28
C GLU A 3 16.27 -0.37 -1.72
N PRO A 4 16.83 -1.45 -2.29
CA PRO A 4 16.06 -2.63 -2.71
C PRO A 4 15.32 -3.31 -1.55
N LEU A 5 14.20 -3.98 -1.86
CA LEU A 5 13.37 -4.64 -0.84
C LEU A 5 14.12 -5.70 -0.03
N HIS A 6 15.04 -6.44 -0.65
CA HIS A 6 15.80 -7.49 0.03
C HIS A 6 16.79 -6.93 1.04
N VAL A 7 17.44 -5.82 0.72
CA VAL A 7 18.34 -5.12 1.65
C VAL A 7 17.56 -4.61 2.86
N GLN A 8 16.37 -4.04 2.64
CA GLN A 8 15.45 -3.63 3.73
C GLN A 8 15.04 -4.81 4.64
N ARG A 9 15.15 -6.04 4.15
CA ARG A 9 14.85 -7.28 4.88
C ARG A 9 16.09 -7.95 5.48
N GLY A 10 17.24 -7.28 5.44
CA GLY A 10 18.48 -7.74 6.07
C GLY A 10 19.34 -8.68 5.22
N PHE A 11 19.02 -8.84 3.94
CA PHE A 11 19.89 -9.56 2.99
C PHE A 11 21.01 -8.66 2.48
N ALA A 12 22.11 -9.26 2.02
CA ALA A 12 23.23 -8.50 1.46
C ALA A 12 22.84 -7.87 0.11
N PRO A 13 23.42 -6.72 -0.29
CA PRO A 13 23.15 -6.10 -1.59
C PRO A 13 23.31 -7.04 -2.79
N GLU A 14 24.29 -7.94 -2.72
CA GLU A 14 24.62 -8.96 -3.72
C GLU A 14 23.75 -10.22 -3.67
N ASP A 15 22.94 -10.42 -2.63
CA ASP A 15 22.06 -11.57 -2.53
C ASP A 15 20.94 -11.47 -3.57
N SER A 16 20.72 -12.55 -4.31
CA SER A 16 19.49 -12.73 -5.09
C SER A 16 18.40 -13.28 -4.18
N THR A 17 17.20 -12.68 -4.23
CA THR A 17 16.08 -13.11 -3.38
C THR A 17 14.76 -13.15 -4.13
N VAL A 18 13.83 -13.95 -3.63
CA VAL A 18 12.43 -13.99 -4.07
C VAL A 18 11.56 -13.61 -2.89
N THR A 19 10.63 -12.66 -3.10
CA THR A 19 9.58 -12.32 -2.13
C THR A 19 8.23 -12.74 -2.68
N VAL A 20 7.46 -13.50 -1.90
CA VAL A 20 6.11 -13.95 -2.27
C VAL A 20 5.08 -13.18 -1.44
N LEU A 21 4.06 -12.63 -2.11
CA LEU A 21 2.90 -11.97 -1.51
C LEU A 21 1.62 -12.64 -2.00
N ALA A 22 0.71 -12.98 -1.10
CA ALA A 22 -0.66 -13.33 -1.47
C ALA A 22 -1.43 -12.04 -1.77
N ALA A 23 -1.75 -11.82 -3.04
CA ALA A 23 -2.26 -10.55 -3.53
C ALA A 23 -3.44 -10.73 -4.49
N ALA A 24 -4.31 -9.73 -4.54
CA ALA A 24 -5.33 -9.58 -5.57
C ALA A 24 -4.71 -9.07 -6.88
N ALA A 25 -5.53 -8.89 -7.92
CA ALA A 25 -5.07 -8.35 -9.18
C ALA A 25 -4.50 -6.91 -9.01
N PRO A 26 -3.40 -6.56 -9.71
CA PRO A 26 -2.88 -5.20 -9.71
C PRO A 26 -3.89 -4.19 -10.26
N TYR A 27 -3.93 -3.01 -9.65
CA TYR A 27 -4.65 -1.82 -10.10
C TYR A 27 -3.65 -0.80 -10.64
N SER A 28 -3.91 -0.27 -11.83
CA SER A 28 -3.06 0.75 -12.46
C SER A 28 -3.33 2.12 -11.87
N MET A 29 -2.28 2.78 -11.38
CA MET A 29 -2.30 4.15 -10.88
C MET A 29 -1.58 5.05 -11.89
N SER A 30 -2.33 5.94 -12.52
CA SER A 30 -1.79 6.83 -13.57
C SER A 30 -1.88 8.28 -13.11
N ASP A 31 -0.75 8.99 -13.09
CA ASP A 31 -0.71 10.42 -12.79
C ASP A 31 0.20 11.13 -13.79
N PHE A 32 -0.39 11.60 -14.89
CA PHE A 32 0.35 12.31 -15.91
C PHE A 32 0.59 13.78 -15.57
N PHE A 33 -0.10 14.32 -14.57
CA PHE A 33 -0.14 15.74 -14.29
C PHE A 33 0.92 16.16 -13.27
N ASN A 34 0.95 15.48 -12.12
CA ASN A 34 1.81 15.89 -11.02
C ASN A 34 3.28 15.56 -11.31
N ASN A 35 4.17 16.41 -10.82
CA ASN A 35 5.62 16.24 -10.85
C ASN A 35 6.25 16.52 -9.48
N THR A 36 5.45 16.37 -8.42
CA THR A 36 5.88 16.47 -7.02
C THR A 36 5.46 15.21 -6.28
N ALA A 37 6.23 14.82 -5.27
CA ALA A 37 5.94 13.69 -4.42
C ALA A 37 4.54 13.81 -3.81
N LEU A 38 4.22 14.98 -3.24
CA LEU A 38 2.92 15.20 -2.61
C LEU A 38 1.76 15.06 -3.60
N GLY A 39 1.90 15.58 -4.82
CA GLY A 39 0.88 15.46 -5.86
C GLY A 39 0.63 14.01 -6.27
N ILE A 40 1.71 13.27 -6.55
CA ILE A 40 1.64 11.86 -6.95
C ILE A 40 1.06 10.99 -5.81
N MET A 41 1.50 11.23 -4.58
CA MET A 41 1.02 10.48 -3.42
C MET A 41 -0.45 10.71 -3.11
N ARG A 42 -1.00 11.90 -3.39
CA ARG A 42 -2.45 12.14 -3.30
C ARG A 42 -3.21 11.22 -4.25
N THR A 43 -2.76 11.11 -5.50
CA THR A 43 -3.37 10.21 -6.49
C THR A 43 -3.28 8.76 -6.04
N PHE A 44 -2.13 8.33 -5.51
CA PHE A 44 -1.95 6.96 -5.04
C PHE A 44 -2.84 6.64 -3.83
N ALA A 45 -2.91 7.54 -2.85
CA ALA A 45 -3.75 7.38 -1.67
C ALA A 45 -5.24 7.24 -2.05
N ASP A 46 -5.72 8.03 -3.01
CA ASP A 46 -7.09 7.92 -3.52
C ASP A 46 -7.35 6.57 -4.20
N CYS A 47 -6.47 6.15 -5.13
CA CYS A 47 -6.57 4.86 -5.82
C CYS A 47 -6.61 3.66 -4.85
N MET A 48 -5.81 3.70 -3.79
CA MET A 48 -5.71 2.62 -2.81
C MET A 48 -6.93 2.55 -1.88
N SER A 49 -7.71 3.62 -1.76
CA SER A 49 -8.82 3.77 -0.81
C SER A 49 -10.13 3.12 -1.29
N ASN A 50 -10.05 1.98 -1.98
CA ASN A 50 -11.20 1.34 -2.60
C ASN A 50 -11.97 0.43 -1.62
N VAL A 51 -13.29 0.64 -1.53
CA VAL A 51 -14.26 -0.19 -0.77
C VAL A 51 -14.27 -1.65 -1.23
N GLY A 52 -13.85 -1.97 -2.46
CA GLY A 52 -13.75 -3.34 -2.95
C GLY A 52 -12.50 -4.12 -2.49
N SER A 53 -11.57 -3.47 -1.80
CA SER A 53 -10.30 -4.09 -1.39
C SER A 53 -10.44 -4.96 -0.15
N ALA A 54 -9.76 -6.12 -0.14
CA ALA A 54 -9.68 -6.95 1.06
C ALA A 54 -8.95 -6.24 2.21
N ASN A 55 -7.92 -5.42 1.91
CA ASN A 55 -7.18 -4.69 2.94
C ASN A 55 -8.09 -3.74 3.75
N MET A 56 -9.08 -3.11 3.10
CA MET A 56 -10.03 -2.21 3.76
C MET A 56 -10.72 -2.85 4.96
N TYR A 57 -11.03 -4.15 4.91
CA TYR A 57 -11.77 -4.85 5.97
C TYR A 57 -10.96 -5.88 6.72
N ARG A 58 -9.89 -6.42 6.11
CA ARG A 58 -9.13 -7.56 6.62
C ARG A 58 -7.66 -7.23 6.90
N GLY A 59 -7.25 -5.99 6.70
CA GLY A 59 -5.86 -5.54 6.82
C GLY A 59 -4.93 -6.34 5.91
N GLY A 60 -3.68 -6.50 6.30
CA GLY A 60 -2.73 -7.34 5.56
C GLY A 60 -1.75 -6.51 4.75
N GLU A 61 -0.66 -7.16 4.40
CA GLU A 61 0.36 -6.54 3.55
C GLU A 61 -0.17 -6.29 2.13
N MET A 62 0.31 -5.23 1.50
CA MET A 62 0.03 -4.86 0.12
C MET A 62 1.30 -4.39 -0.57
N LEU A 63 1.28 -4.29 -1.90
CA LEU A 63 2.41 -3.83 -2.68
C LEU A 63 2.07 -2.56 -3.45
N VAL A 64 2.98 -1.60 -3.40
CA VAL A 64 3.02 -0.43 -4.28
C VAL A 64 4.26 -0.53 -5.15
N VAL A 65 4.05 -0.62 -6.46
CA VAL A 65 5.08 -0.59 -7.49
C VAL A 65 5.13 0.81 -8.05
N VAL A 66 6.20 1.55 -7.76
CA VAL A 66 6.39 2.91 -8.26
C VAL A 66 7.15 2.85 -9.58
N GLY A 67 6.53 3.39 -10.62
CA GLY A 67 7.09 3.46 -11.97
C GLY A 67 8.23 4.48 -12.08
N PRO A 68 9.07 4.39 -13.14
CA PRO A 68 10.30 5.15 -13.26
C PRO A 68 10.12 6.67 -13.12
N GLU A 69 9.17 7.26 -13.84
CA GLU A 69 8.93 8.71 -13.86
C GLU A 69 8.42 9.22 -12.52
N HIS A 70 7.40 8.56 -11.93
CA HIS A 70 6.92 8.90 -10.60
C HIS A 70 8.03 8.77 -9.55
N ALA A 71 8.82 7.70 -9.63
CA ALA A 71 9.92 7.49 -8.68
C ALA A 71 11.02 8.54 -8.82
N GLY A 72 11.26 9.03 -10.05
CA GLY A 72 12.17 10.14 -10.32
C GLY A 72 11.70 11.43 -9.66
N ASP A 73 10.44 11.81 -9.86
CA ASP A 73 9.85 13.01 -9.26
C ASP A 73 9.82 12.92 -7.72
N ILE A 74 9.37 11.78 -7.18
CA ILE A 74 9.30 11.56 -5.72
C ILE A 74 10.70 11.62 -5.09
N ALA A 75 11.70 10.97 -5.70
CA ALA A 75 13.07 10.98 -5.19
C ALA A 75 13.74 12.36 -5.35
N SER A 76 13.39 13.12 -6.40
CA SER A 76 13.90 14.48 -6.61
C SER A 76 13.41 15.45 -5.54
N ASP A 77 12.19 15.23 -5.03
CA ASP A 77 11.64 15.91 -3.85
C ASP A 77 12.26 15.42 -2.52
N GLY A 78 13.21 14.48 -2.56
CA GLY A 78 13.93 13.97 -1.39
C GLY A 78 13.17 12.92 -0.58
N TRP A 79 12.04 12.41 -1.07
CA TRP A 79 11.26 11.42 -0.33
C TRP A 79 11.93 10.04 -0.35
N THR A 80 11.89 9.39 0.81
CA THR A 80 12.31 8.00 1.01
C THR A 80 11.12 7.05 0.83
N LYS A 81 11.40 5.74 0.73
CA LYS A 81 10.34 4.71 0.84
C LYS A 81 9.53 4.85 2.12
N ARG A 82 10.17 5.29 3.22
CA ARG A 82 9.49 5.42 4.50
C ARG A 82 8.48 6.56 4.48
N ASP A 83 8.80 7.67 3.82
CA ASP A 83 7.88 8.79 3.63
C ASP A 83 6.66 8.37 2.80
N ILE A 84 6.87 7.59 1.73
CA ILE A 84 5.80 6.99 0.93
C ILE A 84 4.88 6.13 1.81
N GLN A 85 5.45 5.21 2.60
CA GLN A 85 4.68 4.33 3.49
C GLN A 85 3.86 5.12 4.52
N TYR A 86 4.47 6.09 5.19
CA TYR A 86 3.76 6.91 6.18
C TYR A 86 2.67 7.76 5.54
N TYR A 87 2.93 8.35 4.38
CA TYR A 87 1.92 9.15 3.69
C TYR A 87 0.73 8.29 3.30
N LEU A 88 0.96 7.13 2.66
CA LEU A 88 -0.13 6.26 2.24
C LEU A 88 -0.88 5.68 3.45
N TYR A 89 -0.19 5.31 4.53
CA TYR A 89 -0.84 4.93 5.78
C TYR A 89 -1.76 6.03 6.32
N GLU A 90 -1.31 7.27 6.26
CA GLU A 90 -2.05 8.40 6.84
C GLU A 90 -3.19 8.89 5.97
N TYR A 91 -3.06 8.83 4.64
CA TYR A 91 -4.00 9.46 3.72
C TYR A 91 -4.83 8.48 2.89
N ALA A 92 -4.42 7.21 2.76
CA ALA A 92 -5.25 6.20 2.10
C ALA A 92 -6.34 5.71 3.07
N ARG A 93 -7.45 6.46 3.10
CA ARG A 93 -8.56 6.25 4.02
C ARG A 93 -9.91 6.44 3.32
N LYS A 94 -10.96 5.87 3.90
CA LYS A 94 -12.36 6.13 3.51
C LYS A 94 -13.21 6.60 4.68
N PRO A 95 -14.23 7.45 4.48
CA PRO A 95 -15.22 7.69 5.51
C PRO A 95 -15.88 6.37 5.93
N TYR A 96 -16.04 6.14 7.23
CA TYR A 96 -16.69 4.94 7.74
C TYR A 96 -18.09 4.77 7.17
N ALA A 97 -18.82 5.88 6.96
CA ALA A 97 -20.13 5.87 6.31
C ALA A 97 -20.11 5.27 4.91
N GLU A 98 -19.03 5.41 4.14
CA GLU A 98 -18.86 4.79 2.82
C GLU A 98 -18.35 3.36 2.95
N ALA A 99 -17.36 3.12 3.81
CA ALA A 99 -16.74 1.80 3.99
C ALA A 99 -17.76 0.74 4.41
N ARG A 100 -18.78 1.10 5.19
CA ARG A 100 -19.83 0.16 5.63
C ARG A 100 -20.90 -0.17 4.58
N LEU A 101 -20.82 0.39 3.37
CA LEU A 101 -21.84 0.22 2.33
C LEU A 101 -21.52 -0.90 1.32
N GLY A 102 -20.37 -1.58 1.44
CA GLY A 102 -20.02 -2.62 0.49
C GLY A 102 -18.76 -3.40 0.82
N GLY A 103 -18.16 -3.98 -0.21
CA GLY A 103 -16.97 -4.81 -0.07
C GLY A 103 -17.22 -6.04 0.79
N MET A 104 -16.34 -6.27 1.75
CA MET A 104 -16.45 -7.39 2.69
C MET A 104 -17.07 -6.96 4.03
N TYR A 105 -17.65 -5.77 4.13
CA TYR A 105 -18.31 -5.33 5.36
C TYR A 105 -19.44 -6.27 5.74
N SER A 106 -19.39 -6.82 6.94
CA SER A 106 -20.45 -7.64 7.54
C SER A 106 -20.35 -7.58 9.06
N ASP A 107 -21.38 -8.06 9.76
CA ASP A 107 -21.35 -8.18 11.23
C ASP A 107 -20.28 -9.18 11.71
N ASP A 108 -19.79 -10.05 10.82
CA ASP A 108 -18.73 -11.02 11.09
C ASP A 108 -17.31 -10.46 10.88
N VAL A 109 -17.16 -9.25 10.32
CA VAL A 109 -15.84 -8.61 10.22
C VAL A 109 -15.41 -8.17 11.62
N PRO A 110 -14.28 -8.69 12.14
CA PRO A 110 -13.78 -8.30 13.45
C PRO A 110 -13.58 -6.79 13.55
N ARG A 111 -14.24 -6.17 14.53
CA ARG A 111 -14.20 -4.71 14.74
C ARG A 111 -12.83 -4.19 15.22
N ASP A 112 -11.91 -5.09 15.58
CA ASP A 112 -10.54 -4.78 15.99
C ASP A 112 -9.58 -4.52 14.82
N LEU A 113 -10.02 -4.75 13.57
CA LEU A 113 -9.20 -4.48 12.38
C LEU A 113 -9.08 -3.00 12.07
N TRP A 114 -10.11 -2.22 12.41
CA TRP A 114 -10.03 -0.77 12.40
C TRP A 114 -9.57 -0.22 13.75
N PRO A 115 -9.03 1.01 13.78
CA PRO A 115 -8.47 1.56 15.01
C PRO A 115 -9.49 1.62 16.15
N ARG A 116 -9.06 1.30 17.37
CA ARG A 116 -9.93 1.28 18.56
C ARG A 116 -10.59 2.62 18.90
N TRP A 117 -10.06 3.72 18.36
CA TRP A 117 -10.63 5.06 18.53
C TRP A 117 -11.83 5.31 17.60
N LEU A 118 -12.12 4.42 16.65
CA LEU A 118 -13.24 4.57 15.72
C LEU A 118 -14.58 4.44 16.47
N ASP A 119 -15.32 5.54 16.52
CA ASP A 119 -16.71 5.53 16.94
C ASP A 119 -17.62 5.17 15.75
N TYR A 120 -18.22 3.97 15.81
CA TYR A 120 -19.12 3.47 14.77
C TYR A 120 -20.42 4.27 14.61
N ASN A 121 -20.70 5.23 15.49
CA ASN A 121 -21.82 6.18 15.31
C ASN A 121 -21.42 7.43 14.52
N ARG A 122 -20.12 7.62 14.27
CA ARG A 122 -19.54 8.77 13.56
C ARG A 122 -19.10 8.36 12.16
N GLY A 123 -20.03 8.50 11.21
CA GLY A 123 -19.81 8.14 9.81
C GLY A 123 -18.73 8.94 9.08
N ASP A 124 -18.37 10.12 9.60
CA ASP A 124 -17.36 11.02 9.06
C ASP A 124 -15.91 10.62 9.39
N LEU A 125 -15.72 9.68 10.33
CA LEU A 125 -14.38 9.22 10.70
C LEU A 125 -13.73 8.44 9.57
N MET A 126 -12.46 8.74 9.31
CA MET A 126 -11.69 8.18 8.20
C MET A 126 -10.99 6.87 8.62
N VAL A 127 -11.45 5.74 8.07
CA VAL A 127 -10.88 4.41 8.33
C VAL A 127 -9.69 4.14 7.40
N PRO A 128 -8.54 3.66 7.93
CA PRO A 128 -7.38 3.34 7.11
C PRO A 128 -7.53 2.02 6.38
N ILE A 129 -6.79 1.88 5.26
CA ILE A 129 -6.71 0.61 4.51
C ILE A 129 -5.69 -0.38 5.07
N VAL A 130 -4.76 0.05 5.93
CA VAL A 130 -3.77 -0.80 6.61
C VAL A 130 -3.64 -0.38 8.07
N ARG A 131 -3.15 -1.27 8.93
CA ARG A 131 -3.01 -1.01 10.38
C ARG A 131 -1.72 -0.28 10.71
N SER A 132 -0.70 -0.46 9.87
CA SER A 132 0.60 0.17 10.03
C SER A 132 1.22 0.49 8.66
N PRO A 133 2.11 1.49 8.58
CA PRO A 133 2.88 1.77 7.36
C PRO A 133 3.79 0.60 6.94
N ASP A 134 4.13 -0.30 7.86
CA ASP A 134 4.97 -1.47 7.58
C ASP A 134 4.25 -2.52 6.74
N GLU A 135 2.91 -2.48 6.70
CA GLU A 135 2.09 -3.35 5.85
C GLU A 135 2.10 -2.89 4.37
N ILE A 136 2.74 -1.77 4.03
CA ILE A 136 2.87 -1.27 2.65
C ILE A 136 4.27 -1.58 2.15
N LEU A 137 4.40 -2.61 1.31
CA LEU A 137 5.64 -2.88 0.60
C LEU A 137 5.77 -1.87 -0.55
N VAL A 138 6.92 -1.20 -0.65
CA VAL A 138 7.21 -0.27 -1.75
C VAL A 138 8.37 -0.82 -2.56
N ILE A 139 8.14 -1.03 -3.85
CA ILE A 139 9.20 -1.39 -4.80
C ILE A 139 9.24 -0.41 -5.97
N TYR A 140 10.40 -0.37 -6.61
CA TYR A 140 10.62 0.35 -7.85
C TYR A 140 10.59 -0.65 -9.01
N GLY A 141 9.81 -0.38 -10.06
CA GLY A 141 9.74 -1.25 -11.22
C GLY A 141 8.74 -0.76 -12.27
N GLY A 142 8.85 -1.28 -13.49
CA GLY A 142 8.01 -0.89 -14.62
C GLY A 142 8.84 -0.48 -15.84
N GLY A 143 8.18 0.19 -16.78
CA GLY A 143 8.78 0.75 -17.99
C GLY A 143 8.35 2.20 -18.20
N ALA A 144 8.64 2.75 -19.38
CA ALA A 144 8.31 4.14 -19.71
C ALA A 144 6.81 4.44 -19.61
N GLY A 145 6.50 5.65 -19.17
CA GLY A 145 5.14 6.16 -18.97
C GLY A 145 4.83 6.43 -17.49
N ARG A 146 3.99 7.43 -17.24
CA ARG A 146 3.57 7.84 -15.88
C ARG A 146 2.50 6.90 -15.29
N HIS A 147 2.90 5.65 -15.14
CA HIS A 147 2.11 4.56 -14.58
C HIS A 147 2.81 3.95 -13.38
N SER A 148 2.03 3.54 -12.41
CA SER A 148 2.44 2.78 -11.23
C SER A 148 1.36 1.76 -10.93
N ALA A 149 1.61 0.86 -9.98
CA ALA A 149 0.63 -0.16 -9.65
C ALA A 149 0.47 -0.27 -8.13
N TRP A 150 -0.77 -0.44 -7.71
CA TRP A 150 -1.10 -0.92 -6.38
C TRP A 150 -1.61 -2.35 -6.51
N VAL A 151 -1.06 -3.26 -5.72
CA VAL A 151 -1.49 -4.65 -5.64
C VAL A 151 -2.06 -4.87 -4.24
N PRO A 152 -3.38 -4.93 -4.09
CA PRO A 152 -4.00 -5.21 -2.80
C PRO A 152 -3.56 -6.58 -2.30
N GLY A 153 -3.41 -6.72 -1.00
CA GLY A 153 -3.24 -8.02 -0.36
C GLY A 153 -4.52 -8.85 -0.38
N TRP A 154 -4.39 -10.12 -0.03
CA TRP A 154 -5.53 -11.03 0.13
C TRP A 154 -6.31 -10.82 1.46
N GLY A 155 -5.87 -9.89 2.32
CA GLY A 155 -6.41 -9.73 3.67
C GLY A 155 -5.80 -10.69 4.69
N ASN A 156 -6.49 -10.85 5.83
CA ASN A 156 -6.15 -11.77 6.92
C ASN A 156 -4.76 -11.50 7.49
N VAL A 157 -4.60 -10.31 8.04
CA VAL A 157 -3.34 -9.78 8.53
C VAL A 157 -2.57 -10.67 9.54
N ASP A 158 -3.29 -11.53 10.28
CA ASP A 158 -2.67 -12.47 11.23
C ASP A 158 -2.22 -13.80 10.58
N ARG A 159 -2.55 -14.02 9.30
CA ARG A 159 -2.29 -15.28 8.57
C ARG A 159 -1.53 -15.10 7.27
N SER A 160 -1.59 -13.92 6.65
CA SER A 160 -0.90 -13.64 5.40
C SER A 160 0.21 -12.62 5.62
N ARG A 161 1.45 -13.06 5.41
CA ARG A 161 2.66 -12.23 5.43
C ARG A 161 3.56 -12.62 4.29
N THR A 162 4.23 -11.63 3.73
CA THR A 162 5.26 -11.81 2.74
C THR A 162 6.46 -12.48 3.36
N VAL A 163 7.04 -13.35 2.54
CA VAL A 163 8.17 -14.18 2.92
C VAL A 163 9.22 -14.00 1.84
N THR A 164 10.45 -13.76 2.27
CA THR A 164 11.59 -13.52 1.39
C THR A 164 12.63 -14.59 1.64
N TRP A 165 13.09 -15.22 0.57
CA TRP A 165 14.15 -16.21 0.62
C TRP A 165 15.27 -15.81 -0.31
N ARG A 166 16.51 -16.06 0.12
CA ARG A 166 17.67 -16.04 -0.75
C ARG A 166 17.60 -17.23 -1.71
N ILE A 167 17.97 -16.98 -2.96
CA ILE A 167 18.09 -18.00 -4.00
C ILE A 167 19.53 -18.05 -4.50
N GLU A 168 19.96 -19.23 -4.92
CA GLU A 168 21.23 -19.41 -5.61
C GLU A 168 21.04 -19.05 -7.09
N SER A 169 21.92 -18.19 -7.60
CA SER A 169 21.94 -17.75 -9.00
C SER A 169 22.73 -18.71 -9.88
#